data_AF-A0A968NNE0-F1
#
_entry.id   AF-A0A968NNE0-F1
#
_cell.length_a   1.000
_cell.length_b   1.000
_cell.length_c   1.000
_cell.angle_alpha   90.00
_cell.angle_beta   90.00
_cell.angle_gamma   90.00
#
_symmetry.space_group_name_H-M   'P 1'
#
loop_
_entity.id
_entity.type
_entity.pdbx_description
1 polymer ?
#
loop_
_entity_poly.entity_id
_entity_poly.type
_entity_poly.pdbx_seq_one_letter_code
_entity_poly.pdbx_strand_id
1 'polypeptide(L)'
;MASEICADAASCQQCIDEMSNPNDRRHLYPFTNCTHCGPRLSIVEGIPYDRQNTTMRVFEMCAACRAEYLNPLDRRFHAQPVACHDCGPQLIIHEYQCKPPSRDQRAWTAQQIEHIAAALRAGQIVAIKGLGGFHLSCDASNEEAVSRLRQRKQRYAKPLALMGQVLPAFAVTAKCQRWRNSNYAQRPPPSYY
;
A
#
# COMPACT_ATOMS: atom_id res chain seq x y z
N MET A 1 -27.92 -11.91 -12.94
CA MET A 1 -27.50 -11.67 -11.55
C MET A 1 -26.21 -10.88 -11.61
N ALA A 2 -26.18 -9.65 -11.08
CA ALA A 2 -24.96 -8.86 -11.05
C ALA A 2 -24.08 -9.40 -9.91
N SER A 3 -22.92 -9.96 -10.25
CA SER A 3 -21.90 -10.28 -9.25
C SER A 3 -21.27 -8.96 -8.80
N GLU A 4 -21.68 -8.45 -7.65
CA GLU A 4 -21.10 -7.22 -7.10
C GLU A 4 -19.67 -7.49 -6.61
N ILE A 5 -18.71 -6.72 -7.12
CA ILE A 5 -17.33 -6.74 -6.66
C ILE A 5 -17.21 -5.70 -5.56
N CYS A 6 -16.85 -6.13 -4.35
CA CYS A 6 -16.68 -5.21 -3.24
C CYS A 6 -15.46 -4.27 -3.46
N ALA A 7 -15.49 -3.11 -2.81
CA ALA A 7 -14.35 -2.21 -2.74
C ALA A 7 -13.13 -2.86 -2.05
N ASP A 8 -11.96 -2.27 -2.27
CA ASP A 8 -10.73 -2.65 -1.56
C ASP A 8 -10.89 -2.40 -0.05
N ALA A 9 -10.33 -3.29 0.76
CA ALA A 9 -10.42 -3.23 2.22
C ALA A 9 -9.02 -3.19 2.86
N ALA A 10 -8.86 -2.38 3.90
CA ALA A 10 -7.65 -2.35 4.71
C ALA A 10 -7.40 -3.71 5.38
N SER A 11 -6.13 -4.05 5.62
CA SER A 11 -5.74 -5.30 6.28
C SER A 11 -6.45 -5.47 7.63
N CYS A 12 -7.07 -6.64 7.85
CA CYS A 12 -7.71 -6.93 9.12
C CYS A 12 -6.67 -7.26 10.22
N GLN A 13 -7.08 -7.16 11.48
CA GLN A 13 -6.18 -7.40 12.63
C GLN A 13 -5.49 -8.76 12.57
N GLN A 14 -6.22 -9.83 12.23
CA GLN A 14 -5.64 -11.18 12.13
C GLN A 14 -4.52 -11.28 11.09
N CYS A 15 -4.64 -10.57 9.96
CA CYS A 15 -3.57 -10.53 8.96
C CYS A 15 -2.37 -9.70 9.44
N ILE A 16 -2.60 -8.63 10.20
CA ILE A 16 -1.55 -7.83 10.83
C ILE A 16 -0.80 -8.67 11.87
N ASP A 17 -1.52 -9.45 12.69
CA ASP A 17 -0.96 -10.32 13.71
C ASP A 17 -0.05 -11.39 13.09
N GLU A 18 -0.47 -12.02 11.99
CA GLU A 18 0.39 -12.96 11.24
C GLU A 18 1.63 -12.30 10.66
N MET A 19 1.50 -11.11 10.05
CA MET A 19 2.68 -10.38 9.56
C MET A 19 3.66 -10.08 10.68
N SER A 20 3.15 -9.90 11.90
CA SER A 20 3.95 -9.55 13.07
C SER A 20 4.52 -10.78 13.79
N ASN A 21 4.01 -11.98 13.52
CA ASN A 21 4.44 -13.23 14.16
C ASN A 21 5.65 -13.85 13.43
N PRO A 22 6.84 -13.95 14.07
CA PRO A 22 8.04 -14.52 13.45
C PRO A 22 7.92 -16.00 13.04
N ASN A 23 6.99 -16.73 13.66
CA ASN A 23 6.76 -18.15 13.36
C ASN A 23 5.72 -18.36 12.25
N ASP A 24 5.05 -17.29 11.78
CA ASP A 24 4.09 -17.41 10.70
C ASP A 24 4.81 -17.40 9.34
N ARG A 25 4.32 -18.21 8.41
CA ARG A 25 4.85 -18.26 7.03
C ARG A 25 4.72 -16.95 6.27
N ARG A 26 3.81 -16.07 6.70
CA ARG A 26 3.59 -14.73 6.15
C ARG A 26 4.21 -13.63 7.02
N HIS A 27 5.13 -13.97 7.91
CA HIS A 27 5.89 -12.98 8.66
C HIS A 27 6.49 -11.94 7.70
N LEU A 28 6.19 -10.66 7.97
CA LEU A 28 6.57 -9.50 7.19
C LEU A 28 6.16 -9.54 5.69
N TYR A 29 5.22 -10.40 5.27
CA TYR A 29 4.79 -10.47 3.87
C TYR A 29 3.90 -9.25 3.49
N PRO A 30 4.34 -8.36 2.58
CA PRO A 30 3.64 -7.07 2.34
C PRO A 30 2.27 -7.21 1.69
N PHE A 31 2.02 -8.33 1.02
CA PHE A 31 0.81 -8.55 0.22
C PHE A 31 -0.14 -9.57 0.87
N THR A 32 -0.02 -9.80 2.18
CA THR A 32 -0.93 -10.70 2.90
C THR A 32 -2.37 -10.17 2.80
N ASN A 33 -3.31 -11.09 2.66
CA ASN A 33 -4.73 -10.81 2.74
C ASN A 33 -5.49 -12.09 3.17
N CYS A 34 -6.78 -11.93 3.38
CA CYS A 34 -7.74 -13.02 3.58
C CYS A 34 -9.05 -12.68 2.86
N THR A 35 -10.08 -13.50 3.02
CA THR A 35 -11.40 -13.23 2.43
C THR A 35 -12.03 -11.92 2.93
N HIS A 36 -11.67 -11.45 4.13
CA HIS A 36 -12.26 -10.26 4.77
C HIS A 36 -11.55 -8.94 4.41
N CYS A 37 -10.33 -8.97 3.88
CA CYS A 37 -9.53 -7.77 3.65
C CYS A 37 -8.68 -7.84 2.38
N GLY A 38 -8.00 -6.73 2.07
CA GLY A 38 -7.08 -6.64 0.94
C GLY A 38 -7.73 -6.14 -0.35
N PRO A 39 -6.99 -6.20 -1.47
CA PRO A 39 -7.46 -5.68 -2.74
C PRO A 39 -8.58 -6.53 -3.33
N ARG A 40 -9.58 -5.84 -3.87
CA ARG A 40 -10.71 -6.42 -4.60
C ARG A 40 -10.86 -5.65 -5.90
N LEU A 41 -11.64 -4.56 -5.91
CA LEU A 41 -11.89 -3.77 -7.10
C LEU A 41 -10.61 -3.35 -7.85
N SER A 42 -9.54 -3.00 -7.13
CA SER A 42 -8.26 -2.58 -7.73
C SER A 42 -7.52 -3.66 -8.53
N ILE A 43 -7.86 -4.94 -8.37
CA ILE A 43 -7.16 -6.05 -9.01
C ILE A 43 -8.03 -6.88 -9.94
N VAL A 44 -9.33 -6.60 -10.05
CA VAL A 44 -10.23 -7.33 -10.94
C VAL A 44 -10.08 -6.84 -12.38
N GLU A 45 -10.00 -7.79 -13.30
CA GLU A 45 -9.93 -7.54 -14.75
C GLU A 45 -11.19 -8.04 -15.48
N GLY A 46 -12.01 -8.89 -14.85
CA GLY A 46 -13.26 -9.40 -15.42
C GLY A 46 -14.18 -10.08 -14.40
N ILE A 47 -15.38 -10.45 -14.85
CA ILE A 47 -16.41 -11.16 -14.06
C ILE A 47 -16.58 -12.56 -14.67
N PRO A 48 -16.72 -13.64 -13.88
CA PRO A 48 -16.89 -13.70 -12.41
C PRO A 48 -15.63 -13.36 -11.61
N TYR A 49 -15.80 -12.99 -10.33
CA TYR A 49 -14.69 -12.73 -9.39
C TYR A 49 -13.98 -14.05 -9.05
N ASP A 50 -13.02 -14.38 -9.89
CA ASP A 50 -12.16 -15.54 -9.81
C ASP A 50 -10.70 -15.08 -10.00
N ARG A 51 -9.75 -15.76 -9.35
CA ARG A 51 -8.32 -15.48 -9.49
C ARG A 51 -7.89 -15.35 -10.95
N GLN A 52 -8.41 -16.17 -11.86
CA GLN A 52 -8.08 -16.11 -13.29
C GLN A 52 -8.44 -14.78 -13.95
N ASN A 53 -9.46 -14.10 -13.42
CA ASN A 53 -9.95 -12.80 -13.87
C ASN A 53 -9.42 -11.65 -13.01
N THR A 54 -8.26 -11.83 -12.36
CA THR A 54 -7.57 -10.79 -11.60
C THR A 54 -6.11 -10.67 -12.04
N THR A 55 -5.48 -9.56 -11.64
CA THR A 55 -4.03 -9.37 -11.81
C THR A 55 -3.19 -10.45 -11.10
N MET A 56 -3.80 -11.24 -10.19
CA MET A 56 -3.15 -12.35 -9.50
C MET A 56 -3.04 -13.63 -10.35
N ARG A 57 -3.65 -13.68 -11.56
CA ARG A 57 -3.63 -14.86 -12.43
C ARG A 57 -2.23 -15.35 -12.82
N VAL A 58 -1.25 -14.45 -12.86
CA VAL A 58 0.14 -14.75 -13.25
C VAL A 58 0.97 -15.36 -12.11
N PHE A 59 0.42 -15.40 -10.90
CA PHE A 59 1.06 -15.94 -9.71
C PHE A 59 0.43 -17.29 -9.37
N GLU A 60 1.07 -18.39 -9.77
CA GLU A 60 0.56 -19.73 -9.46
C GLU A 60 0.69 -20.04 -7.97
N MET A 61 -0.41 -20.45 -7.33
CA MET A 61 -0.40 -20.78 -5.90
C MET A 61 0.50 -21.99 -5.61
N CYS A 62 1.44 -21.82 -4.68
CA CYS A 62 2.19 -22.94 -4.09
C CYS A 62 1.25 -23.90 -3.36
N ALA A 63 1.72 -25.12 -3.09
CA ALA A 63 0.92 -26.17 -2.43
C ALA A 63 0.30 -25.70 -1.11
N ALA A 64 1.06 -24.96 -0.31
CA ALA A 64 0.60 -24.50 1.00
C ALA A 64 -0.42 -23.35 0.91
N CYS A 65 -0.39 -22.50 -0.12
CA CYS A 65 -1.45 -21.51 -0.37
C CYS A 65 -2.70 -22.19 -0.96
N ARG A 66 -2.52 -23.18 -1.83
CA ARG A 66 -3.62 -23.95 -2.43
C ARG A 66 -4.40 -24.75 -1.36
N ALA A 67 -3.70 -25.32 -0.39
CA ALA A 67 -4.32 -26.04 0.73
C ALA A 67 -5.25 -25.13 1.56
N GLU A 68 -4.80 -23.91 1.91
CA GLU A 68 -5.66 -22.94 2.59
C GLU A 68 -6.83 -22.47 1.71
N TYR A 69 -6.57 -22.22 0.42
CA TYR A 69 -7.59 -21.76 -0.53
C TYR A 69 -8.75 -22.74 -0.67
N LEU A 70 -8.47 -24.05 -0.60
CA LEU A 70 -9.45 -25.12 -0.78
C LEU A 70 -10.09 -25.59 0.54
N ASN A 71 -9.57 -25.18 1.71
CA ASN A 71 -10.05 -25.63 3.00
C ASN A 71 -11.18 -24.73 3.53
N PRO A 72 -12.43 -25.21 3.65
CA PRO A 72 -13.56 -24.39 4.13
C PRO A 72 -13.42 -23.90 5.58
N LEU A 73 -12.56 -24.54 6.38
CA LEU A 73 -12.29 -24.14 7.76
C LEU A 73 -11.18 -23.08 7.85
N ASP A 74 -10.48 -22.82 6.75
CA ASP A 74 -9.47 -21.77 6.69
C ASP A 74 -10.12 -20.43 6.35
N ARG A 75 -9.68 -19.37 7.00
CA ARG A 75 -10.17 -18.01 6.70
C ARG A 75 -9.79 -17.51 5.30
N ARG A 76 -8.88 -18.19 4.63
CA ARG A 76 -8.46 -17.94 3.24
C ARG A 76 -9.16 -18.85 2.24
N PHE A 77 -10.18 -19.59 2.65
CA PHE A 77 -11.06 -20.32 1.74
C PHE A 77 -11.59 -19.39 0.64
N HIS A 78 -11.27 -19.69 -0.63
CA HIS A 78 -11.59 -18.82 -1.78
C HIS A 78 -11.12 -17.35 -1.69
N ALA A 79 -10.05 -17.06 -0.94
CA ALA A 79 -9.36 -15.78 -1.03
C ALA A 79 -8.66 -15.67 -2.40
N GLN A 80 -9.33 -15.10 -3.40
CA GLN A 80 -8.81 -15.00 -4.77
C GLN A 80 -7.39 -14.41 -4.87
N PRO A 81 -7.01 -13.37 -4.08
CA PRO A 81 -5.66 -12.83 -4.10
C PRO A 81 -4.71 -13.45 -3.06
N VAL A 82 -5.00 -14.65 -2.56
CA VAL A 82 -4.12 -15.33 -1.59
C VAL A 82 -2.73 -15.57 -2.20
N ALA A 83 -1.70 -15.31 -1.39
CA ALA A 83 -0.31 -15.56 -1.72
C ALA A 83 0.57 -15.65 -0.46
N CYS A 84 1.84 -15.97 -0.65
CA CYS A 84 2.93 -15.92 0.33
C CYS A 84 4.24 -15.52 -0.35
N HIS A 85 5.35 -15.55 0.40
CA HIS A 85 6.70 -15.27 -0.11
C HIS A 85 7.12 -16.16 -1.29
N ASP A 86 6.62 -17.39 -1.36
CA ASP A 86 7.03 -18.37 -2.38
C ASP A 86 6.32 -18.19 -3.72
N CYS A 87 5.04 -17.81 -3.70
CA CYS A 87 4.18 -17.80 -4.89
C CYS A 87 3.68 -16.41 -5.30
N GLY A 88 3.83 -15.41 -4.43
CA GLY A 88 3.20 -14.13 -4.61
C GLY A 88 4.06 -13.04 -5.25
N PRO A 89 3.51 -11.84 -5.38
CA PRO A 89 4.29 -10.65 -5.71
C PRO A 89 5.40 -10.40 -4.69
N GLN A 90 6.49 -9.81 -5.16
CA GLN A 90 7.67 -9.44 -4.37
C GLN A 90 7.90 -7.93 -4.43
N LEU A 91 8.43 -7.38 -3.34
CA LEU A 91 8.82 -5.97 -3.28
C LEU A 91 10.11 -5.78 -4.09
N ILE A 92 10.13 -4.71 -4.89
CA ILE A 92 11.30 -4.30 -5.66
C ILE A 92 11.59 -2.85 -5.33
N ILE A 93 12.85 -2.56 -5.00
CA ILE A 93 13.34 -1.21 -4.76
C ILE A 93 14.06 -0.73 -6.00
N HIS A 94 13.71 0.47 -6.46
CA HIS A 94 14.39 1.17 -7.53
C HIS A 94 14.99 2.44 -6.96
N GLU A 95 16.33 2.51 -6.97
CA GLU A 95 17.04 3.71 -6.58
C GLU A 95 17.28 4.62 -7.80
N TYR A 96 17.18 5.93 -7.59
CA TYR A 96 17.42 6.92 -8.63
C TYR A 96 18.87 6.82 -9.12
N GLN A 97 19.07 6.72 -10.44
CA GLN A 97 20.37 6.55 -11.10
C GLN A 97 21.09 5.21 -10.82
N CYS A 98 20.44 4.25 -10.15
CA CYS A 98 20.96 2.89 -10.00
C CYS A 98 20.32 1.96 -11.04
N LYS A 99 21.07 0.95 -11.49
CA LYS A 99 20.50 -0.11 -12.33
C LYS A 99 19.50 -0.92 -11.50
N PRO A 100 18.30 -1.23 -12.02
CA PRO A 100 17.35 -2.07 -11.28
C PRO A 100 17.98 -3.44 -10.96
N PRO A 101 17.69 -4.02 -9.78
CA PRO A 101 18.17 -5.35 -9.43
C PRO A 101 17.69 -6.38 -10.47
N SER A 102 18.52 -7.39 -10.74
CA SER A 102 18.13 -8.45 -11.67
C SER A 102 16.95 -9.26 -11.11
N ARG A 103 16.21 -9.94 -12.00
CA ARG A 103 15.06 -10.77 -11.60
C ARG A 103 15.43 -11.82 -10.54
N ASP A 104 16.67 -12.26 -10.48
CA ASP A 104 17.14 -13.35 -9.62
C ASP A 104 17.60 -12.86 -8.24
N GLN A 105 17.74 -11.54 -8.06
CA GLN A 105 18.08 -10.89 -6.79
C GLN A 105 16.85 -10.43 -6.00
N ARG A 106 15.64 -10.80 -6.43
CA ARG A 106 14.36 -10.34 -5.85
C ARG A 106 13.92 -11.11 -4.60
N ALA A 107 14.82 -11.84 -3.94
CA ALA A 107 14.48 -12.49 -2.69
C ALA A 107 13.98 -11.43 -1.69
N TRP A 108 12.76 -11.61 -1.20
CA TRP A 108 12.22 -10.77 -0.14
C TRP A 108 13.15 -10.84 1.08
N THR A 109 13.50 -9.68 1.62
CA THR A 109 14.15 -9.59 2.92
C THR A 109 13.52 -8.47 3.73
N ALA A 110 13.38 -8.68 5.05
CA ALA A 110 12.98 -7.62 5.98
C ALA A 110 13.85 -6.36 5.84
N GLN A 111 15.10 -6.53 5.39
CA GLN A 111 16.04 -5.47 5.11
C GLN A 111 15.56 -4.48 4.04
N GLN A 112 14.71 -4.89 3.10
CA GLN A 112 14.14 -3.98 2.09
C GLN A 112 13.24 -2.91 2.73
N ILE A 113 12.39 -3.29 3.68
CA ILE A 113 11.56 -2.33 4.41
C ILE A 113 12.41 -1.42 5.27
N GLU A 114 13.42 -1.98 5.95
CA GLU A 114 14.34 -1.19 6.78
C GLU A 114 15.14 -0.18 5.93
N HIS A 115 15.56 -0.57 4.73
CA HIS A 115 16.22 0.34 3.79
C HIS A 115 15.31 1.50 3.39
N ILE A 116 14.04 1.25 3.07
CA ILE A 116 13.05 2.30 2.77
C ILE A 116 12.84 3.21 4.00
N ALA A 117 12.74 2.62 5.20
CA ALA A 117 12.58 3.37 6.44
C ALA A 117 13.80 4.25 6.72
N ALA A 118 15.01 3.73 6.51
CA ALA A 118 16.27 4.48 6.65
C ALA A 118 16.35 5.64 5.66
N ALA A 119 15.94 5.43 4.39
CA ALA A 119 15.86 6.49 3.39
C ALA A 119 14.92 7.62 3.82
N LEU A 120 13.73 7.28 4.33
CA LEU A 120 12.77 8.27 4.84
C LEU A 120 13.33 9.04 6.03
N ARG A 121 13.95 8.36 7.01
CA ARG A 121 14.61 8.99 8.17
C ARG A 121 15.79 9.89 7.76
N ALA A 122 16.48 9.55 6.67
CA ALA A 122 17.53 10.38 6.08
C ALA A 122 16.99 11.59 5.28
N GLY A 123 15.69 11.85 5.30
CA GLY A 123 15.07 12.99 4.60
C GLY A 123 14.95 12.80 3.09
N GLN A 124 15.05 11.56 2.59
CA GLN A 124 14.81 11.26 1.18
C GLN A 124 13.30 11.20 0.88
N ILE A 125 12.96 11.32 -0.41
CA ILE A 125 11.60 11.18 -0.92
C ILE A 125 11.50 9.83 -1.62
N VAL A 126 10.58 8.98 -1.18
CA VAL A 126 10.37 7.63 -1.70
C VAL A 126 9.02 7.55 -2.41
N ALA A 127 8.97 6.92 -3.58
CA ALA A 127 7.73 6.59 -4.27
C ALA A 127 7.27 5.18 -3.87
N ILE A 128 6.09 5.06 -3.26
CA ILE A 128 5.53 3.79 -2.77
C ILE A 128 4.30 3.43 -3.60
N LYS A 129 4.29 2.23 -4.20
CA LYS A 129 3.12 1.69 -4.91
C LYS A 129 2.12 1.14 -3.90
N GLY A 130 0.97 1.80 -3.76
CA GLY A 130 -0.21 1.30 -3.06
C GLY A 130 -1.19 0.61 -4.01
N LEU A 131 -2.39 0.32 -3.51
CA LEU A 131 -3.45 -0.33 -4.30
C LEU A 131 -3.95 0.56 -5.46
N GLY A 132 -4.14 1.85 -5.20
CA GLY A 132 -4.68 2.81 -6.17
C GLY A 132 -3.64 3.58 -6.99
N GLY A 133 -2.36 3.24 -6.88
CA GLY A 133 -1.27 3.94 -7.59
C GLY A 133 -0.09 4.28 -6.68
N PHE A 134 0.73 5.23 -7.12
CA PHE A 134 1.95 5.63 -6.41
C PHE A 134 1.73 6.84 -5.51
N HIS A 135 2.31 6.79 -4.31
CA HIS A 135 2.41 7.90 -3.37
C HIS A 135 3.87 8.36 -3.26
N LEU A 136 4.10 9.67 -3.31
CA LEU A 136 5.39 10.24 -2.93
C LEU A 136 5.36 10.53 -1.43
N SER A 137 6.28 9.92 -0.70
CA SER A 137 6.35 9.93 0.75
C SER A 137 7.70 10.48 1.20
N CYS A 138 7.68 11.26 2.28
CA CYS A 138 8.86 11.72 3.00
C CYS A 138 8.51 11.80 4.50
N ASP A 139 9.51 11.95 5.35
CA ASP A 139 9.27 12.27 6.75
C ASP A 139 8.55 13.61 6.87
N ALA A 140 7.39 13.61 7.52
CA ALA A 140 6.56 14.80 7.71
C ALA A 140 7.11 15.75 8.79
N SER A 141 7.97 15.26 9.67
CA SER A 141 8.64 16.08 10.69
C SER A 141 9.88 16.81 10.16
N ASN A 142 10.37 16.42 8.98
CA ASN A 142 11.53 17.02 8.34
C ASN A 142 11.09 18.13 7.35
N GLU A 143 11.17 19.38 7.78
CA GLU A 143 10.75 20.54 6.99
C GLU A 143 11.48 20.66 5.64
N GLU A 144 12.78 20.32 5.60
CA GLU A 144 13.57 20.35 4.37
C GLU A 144 13.07 19.31 3.35
N ALA A 145 12.76 18.10 3.81
CA ALA A 145 12.24 17.03 2.97
C ALA A 145 10.85 17.41 2.40
N VAL A 146 9.98 17.99 3.24
CA VAL A 146 8.66 18.47 2.83
C VAL A 146 8.78 19.62 1.81
N SER A 147 9.67 20.58 2.06
CA SER A 147 9.93 21.70 1.12
C SER A 147 10.41 21.19 -0.24
N ARG A 148 11.37 20.25 -0.24
CA ARG A 148 11.89 19.58 -1.44
C ARG A 148 10.79 18.83 -2.19
N LEU A 149 9.90 18.14 -1.48
CA LEU A 149 8.76 17.44 -2.08
C LEU A 149 7.80 18.43 -2.75
N ARG A 150 7.47 19.55 -2.10
CA ARG A 150 6.60 20.59 -2.66
C ARG A 150 7.21 21.21 -3.91
N GLN A 151 8.50 21.53 -3.89
CA GLN A 151 9.21 22.09 -5.02
C GLN A 151 9.20 21.14 -6.21
N ARG A 152 9.59 19.87 -6.00
CA ARG A 152 9.65 18.85 -7.07
C ARG A 152 8.27 18.51 -7.64
N LYS A 153 7.24 18.47 -6.80
CA LYS A 153 5.84 18.20 -7.23
C LYS A 153 5.12 19.45 -7.76
N GLN A 154 5.76 20.62 -7.70
CA GLN A 154 5.15 21.91 -8.01
C GLN A 154 3.81 22.13 -7.26
N ARG A 155 3.77 21.71 -5.99
CA ARG A 155 2.57 21.76 -5.12
C ARG A 155 2.85 22.62 -3.89
N TYR A 156 2.88 23.93 -4.10
CA TYR A 156 3.31 24.90 -3.10
C TYR A 156 2.35 25.02 -1.90
N ALA A 157 1.07 25.30 -2.13
CA ALA A 157 0.13 25.62 -1.03
C ALA A 157 -0.85 24.48 -0.67
N LYS A 158 -1.16 23.57 -1.61
CA LYS A 158 -2.20 22.55 -1.36
C LYS A 158 -1.75 21.62 -0.22
N PRO A 159 -2.59 21.35 0.80
CA PRO A 159 -2.25 20.48 1.92
C PRO A 159 -1.76 19.10 1.46
N LEU A 160 -0.82 18.53 2.21
CA LEU A 160 -0.32 17.17 2.02
C LEU A 160 -1.00 16.25 3.04
N ALA A 161 -1.28 15.02 2.64
CA ALA A 161 -1.81 14.01 3.55
C ALA A 161 -0.68 13.52 4.48
N LEU A 162 -1.04 13.17 5.72
CA LEU A 162 -0.14 12.60 6.71
C LEU A 162 -0.59 11.18 7.04
N MET A 163 0.38 10.30 7.28
CA MET A 163 0.17 8.96 7.83
C MET A 163 0.92 8.90 9.15
N GLY A 164 0.24 8.46 10.21
CA GLY A 164 0.82 8.36 11.54
C GLY A 164 0.31 7.12 12.25
N GLN A 165 1.09 6.62 13.19
CA GLN A 165 0.66 5.56 14.07
C GLN A 165 -0.30 6.12 15.11
N VAL A 166 -1.48 5.52 15.24
CA VAL A 166 -2.40 5.85 16.33
C VAL A 166 -1.89 5.14 17.58
N LEU A 167 -1.22 5.87 18.46
CA LEU A 167 -0.86 5.37 19.78
C LEU A 167 -2.06 5.60 20.72
N PRO A 168 -2.44 4.63 21.57
CA PRO A 168 -3.60 4.76 22.46
C PRO A 168 -3.53 5.98 23.42
N ALA A 169 -2.34 6.56 23.62
CA ALA A 169 -2.13 7.75 24.45
C ALA A 169 -1.99 9.07 23.66
N PHE A 170 -1.90 9.04 22.32
CA PHE A 170 -1.75 10.24 21.49
C PHE A 170 -2.92 10.37 20.52
N ALA A 171 -3.91 11.17 20.90
CA ALA A 171 -4.82 11.75 19.94
C ALA A 171 -4.01 12.68 19.03
N VAL A 172 -3.94 12.37 17.72
CA VAL A 172 -3.55 13.38 16.74
C VAL A 172 -4.61 14.47 16.81
N THR A 173 -4.31 15.55 17.52
CA THR A 173 -5.21 16.71 17.62
C THR A 173 -5.14 17.51 16.33
N ALA A 174 -5.74 16.97 15.27
CA ALA A 174 -6.19 17.81 14.17
C ALA A 174 -7.38 18.61 14.69
N LYS A 175 -7.18 19.89 15.03
CA LYS A 175 -8.32 20.81 15.18
C LYS A 175 -8.99 20.90 13.81
N CYS A 176 -10.03 20.10 13.59
CA CYS A 176 -10.93 20.22 12.46
C CYS A 176 -11.77 21.48 12.68
N GLN A 177 -11.16 22.65 12.50
CA GLN A 177 -11.91 23.88 12.38
C GLN A 177 -12.64 23.81 11.05
N ARG A 178 -13.97 23.74 11.13
CA ARG A 178 -14.87 23.88 9.99
C ARG A 178 -14.37 25.06 9.16
N TRP A 179 -13.87 24.77 7.95
CA TRP A 179 -13.32 25.79 7.06
C TRP A 179 -14.47 26.71 6.64
N ARG A 180 -14.69 27.80 7.39
CA ARG A 180 -15.62 28.86 7.00
C ARG A 180 -14.91 29.69 5.93
N ASN A 181 -15.17 29.33 4.68
CA ASN A 181 -14.79 30.11 3.51
C ASN A 181 -15.39 31.53 3.62
N SER A 182 -14.57 32.54 3.90
CA SER A 182 -14.96 33.94 3.68
C SER A 182 -14.20 34.61 2.53
N ASN A 183 -13.11 34.01 1.99
CA ASN A 183 -12.25 34.71 1.03
C ASN A 183 -11.94 33.96 -0.29
N TYR A 184 -12.59 32.82 -0.59
CA TYR A 184 -12.42 32.15 -1.90
C TYR A 184 -13.26 32.75 -3.03
N ALA A 185 -14.23 33.64 -2.72
CA ALA A 185 -15.14 34.22 -3.71
C ALA A 185 -14.52 35.37 -4.54
N GLN A 186 -13.30 35.82 -4.24
CA GLN A 186 -12.69 37.00 -4.89
C GLN A 186 -11.44 36.71 -5.72
N ARG A 187 -11.08 35.44 -5.96
CA ARG A 187 -9.96 35.14 -6.88
C ARG A 187 -10.46 35.14 -8.32
N PRO A 188 -9.97 36.04 -9.20
CA PRO A 188 -10.26 35.93 -10.62
C PRO A 188 -9.68 34.61 -11.16
N PRO A 189 -10.34 33.98 -12.15
CA PRO A 189 -9.89 32.72 -12.72
C PRO A 189 -8.48 32.86 -13.30
N PRO A 190 -7.63 31.81 -13.24
CA PRO A 190 -6.33 31.85 -13.88
C PRO A 190 -6.50 32.07 -15.39
N SER A 191 -5.85 33.11 -15.92
CA SER A 191 -5.73 33.32 -17.35
C SER A 191 -4.88 32.20 -17.93
N TYR A 192 -5.50 31.27 -18.64
CA TYR A 192 -4.80 30.37 -19.52
C TYR A 192 -4.37 31.18 -20.75
N TYR A 193 -3.09 31.54 -20.81
CA TYR A 193 -2.39 31.73 -22.07
C TYR A 193 -1.64 30.43 -22.36
#